data_AF-A0A8W8LIC4-F1
#
_entry.id   AF-A0A8W8LIC4-F1
#
_cell.length_a   1.000
_cell.length_b   1.000
_cell.length_c   1.000
_cell.angle_alpha   90.00
_cell.angle_beta   90.00
_cell.angle_gamma   90.00
#
_symmetry.space_group_name_H-M   'P 1'
#
loop_
_entity.id
_entity.type
_entity.pdbx_description
1 polymer ?
#
loop_
_entity_poly.entity_id
_entity_poly.type
_entity_poly.pdbx_seq_one_letter_code
_entity_poly.pdbx_strand_id
1 'polypeptide(L)'
;KIRASPTSSAASRISKNRTRSYEVIGPQNGMNTAPLATPTVPARAPMFVDPTPLVIPKDGNLQGFSVDEMAAFFRYMRINEEIVQRLQRKELDGRKFAKLKDSTLEDLQIKNPIILHFRDRSNKGRTSFML
;
A
#
# COMPACT_ATOMS: atom_id res chain seq x y z
N LYS A 1 33.65 -28.21 47.87
CA LYS A 1 32.39 -28.80 48.38
C LYS A 1 31.28 -28.56 47.34
N ILE A 2 30.81 -29.65 46.70
CA ILE A 2 29.43 -30.00 46.26
C ILE A 2 28.63 -28.90 45.52
N ARG A 3 28.47 -28.91 44.18
CA ARG A 3 27.62 -29.75 43.27
C ARG A 3 26.28 -29.06 42.93
N ALA A 4 26.04 -28.80 41.65
CA ALA A 4 24.91 -29.31 40.84
C ALA A 4 24.60 -28.40 39.64
N SER A 5 24.75 -28.95 38.43
CA SER A 5 24.05 -28.51 37.21
C SER A 5 22.60 -29.04 37.23
N PRO A 6 21.64 -28.47 36.46
CA PRO A 6 21.41 -29.04 35.12
C PRO A 6 20.88 -28.07 34.03
N THR A 7 21.33 -28.35 32.80
CA THR A 7 20.65 -28.29 31.48
C THR A 7 19.41 -27.40 31.26
N SER A 8 19.43 -26.59 30.20
CA SER A 8 18.38 -26.66 29.18
C SER A 8 18.83 -26.14 27.82
N SER A 9 18.80 -27.08 26.87
CA SER A 9 18.99 -26.91 25.44
C SER A 9 17.77 -26.20 24.86
N ALA A 10 17.92 -24.97 24.38
CA ALA A 10 16.86 -24.27 23.65
C ALA A 10 17.04 -24.53 22.15
N ALA A 11 16.31 -25.53 21.67
CA ALA A 11 16.23 -25.90 20.27
C ALA A 11 15.82 -24.72 19.38
N SER A 12 16.68 -24.35 18.42
CA SER A 12 16.31 -23.48 17.30
C SER A 12 15.27 -24.19 16.44
N ARG A 13 14.02 -23.72 16.51
CA ARG A 13 12.95 -24.15 15.62
C ARG A 13 13.19 -23.58 14.24
N ILE A 14 13.82 -24.38 13.38
CA ILE A 14 13.85 -24.18 11.94
C ILE A 14 12.40 -24.15 11.43
N SER A 15 12.04 -23.02 10.83
CA SER A 15 10.79 -22.83 10.10
C SER A 15 10.70 -23.89 9.00
N LYS A 16 9.67 -24.75 9.08
CA LYS A 16 9.38 -25.74 8.05
C LYS A 16 8.81 -24.99 6.84
N ASN A 17 9.59 -24.93 5.76
CA ASN A 17 9.09 -24.58 4.44
C ASN A 17 7.91 -25.51 4.10
N ARG A 18 6.70 -24.97 4.16
CA ARG A 18 5.48 -25.65 3.73
C ARG A 18 5.44 -25.58 2.21
N THR A 19 6.08 -26.56 1.57
CA THR A 19 5.85 -26.90 0.17
C THR A 19 4.39 -27.32 0.05
N ARG A 20 3.57 -26.48 -0.58
CA ARG A 20 2.18 -26.80 -0.92
C ARG A 20 2.21 -27.67 -2.18
N SER A 21 2.26 -28.97 -1.99
CA SER A 21 2.00 -29.97 -3.03
C SER A 21 0.56 -29.81 -3.52
N TYR A 22 0.38 -29.61 -4.82
CA TYR A 22 -0.92 -29.76 -5.47
C TYR A 22 -1.08 -31.20 -5.95
N GLU A 23 -2.32 -31.65 -5.84
CA GLU A 23 -2.75 -33.04 -5.83
C GLU A 23 -2.62 -33.71 -7.20
N VAL A 24 -2.29 -35.00 -7.13
CA VAL A 24 -2.37 -35.96 -8.22
C VAL A 24 -3.85 -36.22 -8.50
N ILE A 25 -4.32 -35.87 -9.70
CA ILE A 25 -5.59 -36.33 -10.23
C ILE A 25 -5.31 -36.91 -11.61
N GLY A 26 -5.28 -38.23 -11.71
CA GLY A 26 -5.58 -38.94 -12.96
C GLY A 26 -7.10 -39.03 -13.13
N PRO A 27 -7.60 -39.07 -14.37
CA PRO A 27 -7.90 -40.39 -14.94
C PRO A 27 -7.56 -40.54 -16.43
N GLN A 28 -7.60 -41.79 -16.87
CA GLN A 28 -7.23 -42.28 -18.20
C GLN A 28 -8.30 -42.05 -19.29
N ASN A 29 -7.80 -42.02 -20.52
CA ASN A 29 -8.39 -42.46 -21.81
C ASN A 29 -9.50 -41.62 -22.48
N GLY A 30 -9.25 -41.29 -23.76
CA GLY A 30 -10.29 -40.91 -24.72
C GLY A 30 -9.79 -40.13 -25.94
N MET A 31 -9.70 -40.82 -27.07
CA MET A 31 -9.41 -40.33 -28.43
C MET A 31 -10.34 -39.19 -28.92
N ASN A 32 -9.79 -38.24 -29.69
CA ASN A 32 -10.31 -37.68 -30.98
C ASN A 32 -10.29 -36.14 -31.16
N THR A 33 -9.64 -35.75 -32.27
CA THR A 33 -9.98 -34.74 -33.29
C THR A 33 -10.00 -33.23 -33.01
N ALA A 34 -9.28 -32.53 -33.91
CA ALA A 34 -9.37 -31.14 -34.39
C ALA A 34 -8.53 -30.04 -33.66
N PRO A 35 -7.59 -29.36 -34.35
CA PRO A 35 -7.02 -28.12 -33.85
C PRO A 35 -7.97 -26.96 -34.18
N LEU A 36 -8.81 -26.58 -33.22
CA LEU A 36 -9.51 -25.29 -33.29
C LEU A 36 -8.53 -24.22 -32.82
N ALA A 37 -7.98 -23.45 -33.77
CA ALA A 37 -7.14 -22.30 -33.49
C ALA A 37 -7.92 -21.32 -32.59
N THR A 38 -7.51 -21.22 -31.33
CA THR A 38 -7.96 -20.17 -30.42
C THR A 38 -7.28 -18.87 -30.85
N PRO A 39 -8.02 -17.76 -31.06
CA PRO A 39 -7.38 -16.47 -31.26
C PRO A 39 -6.63 -16.11 -29.99
N THR A 40 -5.30 -16.08 -30.10
CA THR A 40 -4.43 -15.55 -29.05
C THR A 40 -4.75 -14.07 -28.91
N VAL A 41 -5.56 -13.72 -27.92
CA VAL A 41 -5.73 -12.33 -27.51
C VAL A 41 -4.34 -11.86 -27.08
N PRO A 42 -3.75 -10.83 -27.72
CA PRO A 42 -2.46 -10.33 -27.28
C PRO A 42 -2.61 -9.89 -25.84
N ALA A 43 -1.76 -10.43 -24.96
CA ALA A 43 -1.63 -10.00 -23.58
C ALA A 43 -1.45 -8.47 -23.60
N ARG A 44 -2.49 -7.76 -23.17
CA ARG A 44 -2.53 -6.31 -23.13
C ARG A 44 -1.32 -5.86 -22.33
N ALA A 45 -0.32 -5.32 -23.02
CA ALA A 45 0.83 -4.70 -22.38
C ALA A 45 0.30 -3.74 -21.30
N PRO A 46 0.93 -3.67 -20.10
CA PRO A 46 0.54 -2.71 -19.10
C PRO A 46 0.65 -1.34 -19.76
N MET A 47 -0.49 -0.76 -20.10
CA MET A 47 -0.55 0.59 -20.61
C MET A 47 0.07 1.44 -19.50
N PHE A 48 1.19 2.08 -19.78
CA PHE A 48 1.66 3.18 -18.95
C PHE A 48 0.58 4.26 -19.08
N VAL A 49 -0.43 4.17 -18.20
CA VAL A 49 -1.43 5.20 -18.06
C VAL A 49 -0.65 6.38 -17.50
N ASP A 50 -0.45 7.42 -18.31
CA ASP A 50 0.07 8.68 -17.82
C ASP A 50 -0.76 9.06 -16.58
N PRO A 51 -0.11 9.34 -15.45
CA PRO A 51 -0.84 9.63 -14.23
C PRO A 51 -1.74 10.84 -14.51
N THR A 52 -3.03 10.69 -14.25
CA THR A 52 -4.01 11.76 -14.39
C THR A 52 -3.42 13.04 -13.76
N PRO A 53 -3.44 14.18 -14.49
CA PRO A 53 -2.86 15.41 -13.97
C PRO A 53 -3.61 15.78 -12.68
N LEU A 54 -2.88 15.79 -11.57
CA LEU A 54 -3.42 16.17 -10.28
C LEU A 54 -3.49 17.69 -10.21
N VAL A 55 -4.69 18.25 -10.05
CA VAL A 55 -4.88 19.70 -9.91
C VAL A 55 -4.85 20.06 -8.43
N ILE A 56 -3.83 20.83 -8.01
CA ILE A 56 -3.75 21.37 -6.65
C ILE A 56 -4.64 22.62 -6.53
N PRO A 57 -5.58 22.67 -5.58
CA PRO A 57 -6.41 23.85 -5.34
C PRO A 57 -5.56 25.09 -5.02
N LYS A 58 -6.02 26.28 -5.46
CA LYS A 58 -5.28 27.54 -5.26
C LYS A 58 -5.09 27.91 -3.79
N ASP A 59 -6.02 27.51 -2.93
CA ASP A 59 -5.95 27.68 -1.49
C ASP A 59 -5.08 26.61 -0.82
N GLY A 60 -4.65 25.57 -1.54
CA GLY A 60 -3.85 24.47 -1.00
C GLY A 60 -4.61 23.60 0.00
N ASN A 61 -5.94 23.66 0.00
CA ASN A 61 -6.78 22.81 0.82
C ASN A 61 -7.07 21.49 0.09
N LEU A 62 -6.50 20.40 0.59
CA LEU A 62 -6.67 19.08 0.02
C LEU A 62 -7.87 18.33 0.58
N GLN A 63 -8.70 18.92 1.46
CA GLN A 63 -9.86 18.21 2.02
C GLN A 63 -10.83 17.65 0.97
N GLY A 64 -10.88 18.27 -0.22
CA GLY A 64 -11.71 17.81 -1.33
C GLY A 64 -11.17 16.57 -2.06
N PHE A 65 -9.94 16.15 -1.78
CA PHE A 65 -9.31 15.04 -2.49
C PHE A 65 -9.92 13.70 -2.07
N SER A 66 -10.27 12.90 -3.07
CA SER A 66 -10.55 11.49 -2.94
C SER A 66 -9.31 10.68 -2.56
N VAL A 67 -9.51 9.39 -2.26
CA VAL A 67 -8.41 8.48 -1.91
C VAL A 67 -7.40 8.33 -3.07
N ASP A 68 -7.89 8.27 -4.31
CA ASP A 68 -7.04 8.11 -5.49
C ASP A 68 -6.25 9.39 -5.81
N GLU A 69 -6.88 10.56 -5.65
CA GLU A 69 -6.20 11.85 -5.78
C GLU A 69 -5.13 12.04 -4.68
N MET A 70 -5.41 11.61 -3.45
CA MET A 70 -4.41 11.60 -2.38
C MET A 70 -3.26 10.65 -2.69
N ALA A 71 -3.53 9.45 -3.20
CA ALA A 71 -2.49 8.51 -3.60
C ALA A 71 -1.60 9.10 -4.72
N ALA A 72 -2.21 9.72 -5.73
CA ALA A 72 -1.48 10.43 -6.78
C ALA A 72 -0.64 11.57 -6.20
N PHE A 73 -1.19 12.38 -5.28
CA PHE A 73 -0.46 13.44 -4.59
C PHE A 73 0.81 12.93 -3.90
N PHE A 74 0.72 11.84 -3.14
CA PHE A 74 1.89 11.27 -2.47
C PHE A 74 2.94 10.73 -3.46
N ARG A 75 2.52 10.15 -4.59
CA ARG A 75 3.42 9.71 -5.67
C ARG A 75 4.16 10.89 -6.30
N TYR A 76 3.48 11.99 -6.57
CA TYR A 76 4.10 13.22 -7.08
C TYR A 76 5.11 13.81 -6.07
N MET A 77 4.84 13.66 -4.78
CA MET A 77 5.73 14.06 -3.69
C MET A 77 6.87 13.05 -3.41
N ARG A 78 7.03 12.03 -4.26
CA ARG A 78 8.08 10.99 -4.17
C ARG A 78 8.07 10.20 -2.86
N ILE A 79 6.89 10.01 -2.28
CA ILE A 79 6.71 9.07 -1.16
C ILE A 79 6.82 7.63 -1.69
N ASN A 80 7.41 6.75 -0.88
CA ASN A 80 7.58 5.34 -1.24
C ASN A 80 6.21 4.70 -1.55
N GLU A 81 6.12 3.99 -2.69
CA GLU A 81 4.91 3.35 -3.16
C GLU A 81 4.31 2.36 -2.15
N GLU A 82 5.13 1.70 -1.34
CA GLU A 82 4.65 0.82 -0.25
C GLU A 82 3.84 1.59 0.80
N ILE A 83 4.29 2.81 1.13
CA ILE A 83 3.58 3.71 2.04
C ILE A 83 2.29 4.19 1.38
N VAL A 84 2.35 4.59 0.10
CA VAL A 84 1.18 5.04 -0.66
C VAL A 84 0.12 3.94 -0.71
N GLN A 85 0.49 2.70 -1.02
CA GLN A 85 -0.43 1.56 -0.99
C GLN A 85 -1.02 1.32 0.39
N ARG A 86 -0.21 1.44 1.45
CA ARG A 86 -0.70 1.34 2.83
C ARG A 86 -1.72 2.42 3.17
N LEU A 87 -1.49 3.66 2.71
CA LEU A 87 -2.41 4.79 2.89
C LEU A 87 -3.70 4.61 2.08
N GLN A 88 -3.59 4.09 0.85
CA GLN A 88 -4.74 3.80 -0.01
C GLN A 88 -5.61 2.68 0.59
N ARG A 89 -5.00 1.61 1.13
CA ARG A 89 -5.72 0.54 1.86
C ARG A 89 -6.39 1.03 3.15
N LYS A 90 -5.90 2.11 3.74
CA LYS A 90 -6.52 2.81 4.89
C LYS A 90 -7.59 3.81 4.46
N GLU A 91 -7.88 3.88 3.16
CA GLU A 91 -8.81 4.83 2.55
C GLU A 91 -8.50 6.28 2.98
N LEU A 92 -7.23 6.66 2.94
CA LEU A 92 -6.81 8.01 3.33
C LEU A 92 -7.27 9.01 2.27
N ASP A 93 -8.33 9.75 2.58
CA ASP A 93 -8.82 10.89 1.80
C ASP A 93 -8.26 12.22 2.34
N GLY A 94 -8.57 13.32 1.64
CA GLY A 94 -8.18 14.66 2.05
C GLY A 94 -8.65 15.06 3.45
N ARG A 95 -9.84 14.61 3.85
CA ARG A 95 -10.44 14.91 5.16
C ARG A 95 -9.72 14.20 6.30
N LYS A 96 -9.35 12.94 6.12
CA LYS A 96 -8.53 12.17 7.08
C LYS A 96 -7.11 12.72 7.10
N PHE A 97 -6.55 13.05 5.95
CA PHE A 97 -5.23 13.67 5.82
C PHE A 97 -5.11 14.95 6.66
N ALA A 98 -6.07 15.86 6.57
CA ALA A 98 -6.11 17.10 7.37
C ALA A 98 -6.08 16.88 8.90
N LYS A 99 -6.47 15.68 9.37
CA LYS A 99 -6.53 15.31 10.79
C LYS A 99 -5.32 14.49 11.26
N LEU A 100 -4.39 14.14 10.37
CA LEU A 100 -3.22 13.35 10.74
C LEU A 100 -2.29 14.15 11.66
N LYS A 101 -1.87 13.50 12.75
CA LYS A 101 -0.88 14.07 13.68
C LYS A 101 0.53 13.93 13.09
N ASP A 102 1.43 14.82 13.51
CA ASP A 102 2.86 14.79 13.17
C ASP A 102 3.46 13.43 13.50
N SER A 103 3.16 12.88 14.69
CA SER A 103 3.65 11.56 15.10
C SER A 103 3.26 10.45 14.13
N THR A 104 2.03 10.46 13.60
CA THR A 104 1.58 9.46 12.62
C THR A 104 2.30 9.59 11.28
N LEU A 105 2.64 10.81 10.87
CA LEU A 105 3.41 11.04 9.64
C LEU A 105 4.88 10.65 9.83
N GLU A 106 5.45 10.90 11.00
CA GLU A 106 6.80 10.46 11.37
C GLU A 106 6.91 8.93 11.41
N ASP A 107 5.92 8.24 11.99
CA ASP A 107 5.82 6.77 11.99
C ASP A 107 5.74 6.19 10.58
N LEU A 108 5.13 6.93 9.65
CA LEU A 108 5.08 6.60 8.22
C LEU A 108 6.31 7.06 7.45
N GLN A 109 7.32 7.63 8.11
CA GLN A 109 8.52 8.21 7.51
C GLN A 109 8.23 9.32 6.47
N ILE A 110 7.09 9.99 6.59
CA ILE A 110 6.70 11.12 5.75
C ILE A 110 7.19 12.41 6.42
N LYS A 111 8.40 12.85 6.07
CA LYS A 111 9.02 14.08 6.60
C LYS A 111 9.10 15.23 5.59
N ASN A 112 8.34 15.16 4.50
CA ASN A 112 8.39 16.17 3.46
C ASN A 112 7.64 17.44 3.93
N PRO A 113 8.33 18.60 4.08
CA PRO A 113 7.71 19.83 4.58
C PRO A 113 6.59 20.36 3.67
N ILE A 114 6.63 20.03 2.37
CA ILE A 114 5.56 20.39 1.44
C ILE A 114 4.26 19.67 1.81
N ILE A 115 4.33 18.39 2.16
CA ILE A 115 3.16 17.61 2.59
C ILE A 115 2.59 18.19 3.89
N LEU A 116 3.45 18.55 4.84
CA LEU A 116 3.02 19.19 6.09
C LEU A 116 2.31 20.52 5.82
N HIS A 117 2.85 21.34 4.91
CA HIS A 117 2.21 22.60 4.52
C HIS A 117 0.78 22.38 3.99
N PHE A 118 0.59 21.43 3.07
CA PHE A 118 -0.74 21.12 2.53
C PHE A 118 -1.68 20.54 3.60
N ARG A 119 -1.17 19.72 4.51
CA ARG A 119 -1.98 19.23 5.65
C ARG A 119 -2.47 20.39 6.50
N ASP A 120 -1.58 21.30 6.88
CA ASP A 120 -1.91 22.41 7.76
C ASP A 120 -2.90 23.36 7.09
N ARG A 121 -2.74 23.65 5.79
CA ARG A 121 -3.73 24.38 4.99
C ARG A 121 -5.07 23.68 4.95
N SER A 122 -5.06 22.35 4.84
CA SER A 122 -6.27 21.53 4.88
C SER A 122 -6.92 21.50 6.27
N ASN A 123 -6.21 21.82 7.36
CA ASN A 123 -6.77 21.86 8.71
C ASN A 123 -7.32 23.26 9.11
N LYS A 124 -7.12 24.30 8.29
CA LYS A 124 -7.47 25.70 8.62
C LYS A 124 -8.98 25.98 8.80
N GLY A 125 -9.86 25.00 8.58
CA GLY A 125 -11.31 25.15 8.81
C GLY A 125 -11.76 25.07 10.28
N ARG A 126 -10.86 24.89 11.26
CA ARG A 126 -11.22 24.73 12.68
C ARG A 126 -10.70 25.77 13.65
N THR A 127 -9.86 26.71 13.23
CA THR A 127 -9.51 27.86 14.07
C THR A 127 -10.56 28.95 13.86
N SER A 128 -11.72 28.77 14.48
CA SER A 128 -12.56 29.89 14.87
C SER A 128 -11.73 30.70 15.85
N PHE A 129 -11.15 31.81 15.40
CA PHE A 129 -10.64 32.82 16.30
C PHE A 129 -11.84 33.32 17.11
N MET A 130 -11.98 32.89 18.36
CA MET A 130 -12.75 33.65 19.34
C MET A 130 -11.89 34.86 19.68
N LEU A 131 -12.22 35.99 19.05
CA LEU A 131 -11.77 37.32 19.50
C LEU A 131 -12.48 37.67 20.80
#